data_AF-A0A0R0H1T1-F1
#
_entry.id   AF-A0A0R0H1T1-F1
#
_cell.length_a   1.000
_cell.length_b   1.000
_cell.length_c   1.000
_cell.angle_alpha   90.00
_cell.angle_beta   90.00
_cell.angle_gamma   90.00
#
_symmetry.space_group_name_H-M   'P 1'
#
loop_
_entity.id
_entity.type
_entity.pdbx_description
1 polymer ?
#
loop_
_entity_poly.entity_id
_entity_poly.type
_entity_poly.pdbx_seq_one_letter_code
_entity_poly.pdbx_strand_id
1 'polypeptide(L)'
;MAGRQLGRKGRCPLMYEWHGKKYWGAAHGLAGIMHVLKDMELKPDEVEDVKGMLRYVINNRFPWGNYPSSEGSENDRLVHCCHGAPGLTLTLVKVFGEKEFLQATVDAGEVVWKRGLLKRVGICHDIGGNTYVFLSL
;
A
#
# COMPACT_ATOMS: atom_id res chain seq x y z
N MET A 1 6.90 18.03 6.23
CA MET A 1 6.45 18.69 4.97
C MET A 1 5.05 18.21 4.65
N ALA A 2 4.20 19.05 4.06
CA ALA A 2 2.84 18.66 3.67
C ALA A 2 2.89 17.64 2.52
N GLY A 3 1.99 16.65 2.50
CA GLY A 3 2.01 15.56 1.51
C GLY A 3 2.00 16.03 0.05
N ARG A 4 1.20 17.07 -0.24
CA ARG A 4 1.14 17.73 -1.56
C ARG A 4 2.44 18.42 -1.96
N GLN A 5 3.21 18.93 -1.00
CA GLN A 5 4.45 19.66 -1.25
C GLN A 5 5.57 18.72 -1.73
N LEU A 6 5.62 17.50 -1.18
CA LEU A 6 6.58 16.48 -1.61
C LEU A 6 6.05 15.67 -2.80
N GLY A 7 4.74 15.63 -2.98
CA GLY A 7 4.09 15.09 -4.16
C GLY A 7 4.39 15.89 -5.44
N ARG A 8 4.05 15.30 -6.58
CA ARG A 8 4.17 15.95 -7.89
C ARG A 8 2.90 15.69 -8.70
N LYS A 9 2.26 16.76 -9.16
CA LYS A 9 1.11 16.67 -10.07
C LYS A 9 1.51 15.89 -11.33
N GLY A 10 0.63 15.01 -11.79
CA GLY A 10 0.87 14.10 -12.93
C GLY A 10 1.73 12.88 -12.61
N ARG A 11 2.22 12.72 -11.37
CA ARG A 11 2.85 11.48 -10.88
C ARG A 11 2.14 11.00 -9.62
N CYS A 12 2.71 11.25 -8.45
CA CYS A 12 2.14 10.90 -7.16
C CYS A 12 1.70 12.19 -6.44
N PRO A 13 0.40 12.44 -6.26
CA PRO A 13 -0.09 13.71 -5.69
C PRO A 13 0.24 13.88 -4.20
N LEU A 14 0.37 12.77 -3.46
CA LEU A 14 0.75 12.76 -2.05
C LEU A 14 2.02 11.94 -1.85
N MET A 15 3.04 12.52 -1.23
CA MET A 15 4.26 11.81 -0.89
C MET A 15 4.70 12.19 0.52
N TYR A 16 5.25 11.23 1.25
CA TYR A 16 5.73 11.42 2.62
C TYR A 16 7.07 10.72 2.78
N GLU A 17 7.90 11.24 3.67
CA GLU A 17 9.23 10.71 3.94
C GLU A 17 9.41 10.50 5.44
N TRP A 18 10.03 9.39 5.81
CA TRP A 18 10.40 9.05 7.17
C TRP A 18 11.84 8.50 7.17
N HIS A 19 12.71 9.03 8.04
CA HIS A 19 14.15 8.71 8.07
C HIS A 19 14.83 8.68 6.69
N GLY A 20 14.60 9.70 5.86
CA GLY A 20 15.23 9.82 4.54
C GLY A 20 14.69 8.87 3.48
N LYS A 21 13.57 8.17 3.74
CA LYS A 21 12.96 7.22 2.80
C LYS A 21 11.47 7.44 2.64
N LYS A 22 10.98 7.26 1.41
CA LYS A 22 9.56 7.34 1.05
C LYS A 22 8.95 5.95 1.07
N TYR A 23 8.59 5.48 2.24
CA TYR A 23 8.06 4.12 2.44
C TYR A 23 6.64 3.96 1.91
N TRP A 24 6.30 2.76 1.44
CA TRP A 24 4.99 2.51 0.83
C TRP A 24 4.06 1.67 1.70
N GLY A 25 4.59 0.82 2.58
CA GLY A 25 3.78 -0.12 3.36
C GLY A 25 2.97 0.50 4.51
N ALA A 26 2.26 -0.34 5.27
CA ALA A 26 1.21 0.12 6.18
C ALA A 26 1.71 0.75 7.49
N ALA A 27 2.89 0.36 7.98
CA ALA A 27 3.33 0.78 9.32
C ALA A 27 3.85 2.23 9.37
N HIS A 28 4.59 2.66 8.34
CA HIS A 28 5.26 3.97 8.32
C HIS A 28 5.39 4.52 6.89
N GLY A 29 4.48 4.10 6.01
CA GLY A 29 4.48 4.46 4.60
C GLY A 29 3.13 4.92 4.08
N LEU A 30 3.08 5.12 2.77
CA LEU A 30 1.92 5.67 2.06
C LEU A 30 0.62 4.91 2.35
N ALA A 31 0.65 3.56 2.37
CA ALA A 31 -0.53 2.74 2.60
C ALA A 31 -1.17 3.02 3.97
N GLY A 32 -0.38 3.15 5.02
CA GLY A 32 -0.87 3.46 6.37
C GLY A 32 -1.51 4.83 6.44
N ILE A 33 -0.88 5.83 5.82
CA ILE A 33 -1.41 7.20 5.77
C ILE A 33 -2.75 7.22 5.05
N MET A 34 -2.87 6.58 3.88
CA MET A 34 -4.17 6.55 3.17
C MET A 34 -5.23 5.77 3.92
N HIS A 35 -4.84 4.70 4.62
CA HIS A 35 -5.76 3.90 5.43
C HIS A 35 -6.44 4.76 6.51
N VAL A 36 -5.70 5.70 7.11
CA VAL A 36 -6.23 6.66 8.09
C VAL A 36 -7.02 7.77 7.40
N LEU A 37 -6.51 8.36 6.32
CA LEU A 37 -7.21 9.43 5.60
C LEU A 37 -8.58 8.99 5.08
N LYS A 38 -8.73 7.72 4.72
CA LYS A 38 -10.01 7.15 4.25
C LYS A 38 -11.11 7.13 5.33
N ASP A 39 -10.78 7.30 6.61
CA ASP A 39 -11.77 7.46 7.70
C ASP A 39 -12.12 8.92 8.00
N MET A 40 -11.47 9.87 7.33
CA MET A 40 -11.69 11.30 7.54
C MET A 40 -12.71 11.84 6.53
N GLU A 41 -13.38 12.94 6.89
CA GLU A 41 -14.23 13.69 5.97
C GLU A 41 -13.34 14.51 5.01
N LEU A 42 -13.00 13.89 3.88
CA LEU A 42 -12.17 14.51 2.85
C LEU A 42 -13.01 15.31 1.85
N LYS A 43 -12.46 16.45 1.41
CA LYS A 43 -12.99 17.21 0.28
C LYS A 43 -12.82 16.42 -1.03
N PRO A 44 -13.61 16.72 -2.08
CA PRO A 44 -13.49 16.02 -3.36
C PRO A 44 -12.08 16.00 -3.96
N ASP A 45 -11.32 17.09 -3.85
CA ASP A 45 -9.94 17.15 -4.33
C ASP A 45 -8.97 16.30 -3.49
N GLU A 46 -9.22 16.20 -2.18
CA GLU A 46 -8.43 15.36 -1.27
C GLU A 46 -8.72 13.86 -1.50
N VAL A 47 -9.97 13.52 -1.82
CA VAL A 47 -10.35 12.16 -2.25
C VAL A 47 -9.60 11.77 -3.52
N GLU A 48 -9.54 12.65 -4.53
CA GLU A 48 -8.81 12.37 -5.76
C GLU A 48 -7.30 12.29 -5.55
N ASP A 49 -6.74 13.04 -4.60
CA ASP A 49 -5.34 12.90 -4.21
C ASP A 49 -5.05 11.52 -3.59
N VAL A 50 -5.91 11.02 -2.69
CA VAL A 50 -5.78 9.68 -2.10
C VAL A 50 -5.82 8.62 -3.20
N LYS A 51 -6.80 8.70 -4.10
CA LYS A 51 -6.91 7.78 -5.24
C LYS A 51 -5.70 7.87 -6.16
N GLY A 52 -5.26 9.07 -6.50
CA GLY A 52 -4.10 9.29 -7.37
C GLY A 52 -2.81 8.69 -6.78
N MET A 53 -2.63 8.76 -5.45
CA MET A 53 -1.53 8.08 -4.76
C MET A 53 -1.67 6.55 -4.88
N LEU A 54 -2.86 6.00 -4.63
CA LEU A 54 -3.09 4.56 -4.75
C LEU A 54 -2.86 4.04 -6.18
N ARG A 55 -3.29 4.78 -7.19
CA ARG A 55 -2.98 4.49 -8.60
C ARG A 55 -1.47 4.54 -8.87
N TYR A 56 -0.76 5.50 -8.28
CA TYR A 56 0.70 5.57 -8.39
C TYR A 56 1.37 4.29 -7.87
N VAL A 57 1.03 3.80 -6.67
CA VAL A 57 1.64 2.58 -6.13
C VAL A 57 1.24 1.33 -6.91
N ILE A 58 0.00 1.24 -7.40
CA ILE A 58 -0.49 0.14 -8.27
C ILE A 58 0.33 0.07 -9.56
N ASN A 59 0.52 1.21 -10.21
CA ASN A 59 1.21 1.27 -11.50
C ASN A 59 2.73 1.08 -11.40
N ASN A 60 3.31 1.14 -10.19
CA ASN A 60 4.74 1.00 -9.96
C ASN A 60 5.09 -0.22 -9.08
N ARG A 61 4.21 -1.23 -9.05
CA ARG A 61 4.49 -2.54 -8.46
C ARG A 61 5.57 -3.29 -9.26
N PHE A 62 6.21 -4.27 -8.64
CA PHE A 62 7.15 -5.17 -9.32
C PHE A 62 6.43 -6.03 -10.38
N PRO A 63 7.17 -6.59 -11.37
CA PRO A 63 6.59 -7.45 -12.40
C PRO A 63 5.79 -8.65 -11.87
N TRP A 64 6.19 -9.18 -10.71
CA TRP A 64 5.50 -10.28 -10.03
C TRP A 64 4.34 -9.84 -9.13
N GLY A 65 3.95 -8.56 -9.18
CA GLY A 65 2.77 -8.01 -8.52
C GLY A 65 3.00 -7.44 -7.11
N ASN A 66 4.09 -7.80 -6.43
CA ASN A 66 4.40 -7.25 -5.10
C ASN A 66 4.80 -5.77 -5.18
N TYR A 67 4.81 -5.08 -4.03
CA TYR A 67 5.08 -3.65 -3.95
C TYR A 67 6.45 -3.36 -3.33
N PRO A 68 7.19 -2.35 -3.83
CA PRO A 68 8.40 -1.85 -3.20
C PRO A 68 8.20 -1.49 -1.73
N SER A 69 9.22 -1.73 -0.91
CA SER A 69 9.24 -1.26 0.49
C SER A 69 9.22 0.27 0.59
N SER A 70 9.86 0.93 -0.37
CA SER A 70 10.01 2.37 -0.49
C SER A 70 10.30 2.75 -1.94
N GLU A 71 10.14 4.03 -2.30
CA GLU A 71 10.49 4.54 -3.63
C GLU A 71 11.94 4.18 -4.00
N GLY A 72 12.12 3.63 -5.21
CA GLY A 72 13.43 3.20 -5.73
C GLY A 72 13.97 1.89 -5.16
N SER A 73 13.25 1.21 -4.26
CA SER A 73 13.66 -0.12 -3.79
C SER A 73 13.50 -1.15 -4.90
N GLU A 74 14.56 -1.89 -5.20
CA GLU A 74 14.56 -2.99 -6.17
C GLU A 74 14.37 -4.36 -5.48
N ASN A 75 14.19 -4.37 -4.16
CA ASN A 75 14.17 -5.60 -3.37
C ASN A 75 12.77 -6.19 -3.23
N ASP A 76 12.39 -7.04 -4.19
CA ASP A 76 11.11 -7.75 -4.20
C ASP A 76 11.09 -9.03 -3.32
N ARG A 77 11.60 -8.95 -2.09
CA ARG A 77 11.58 -10.10 -1.15
C ARG A 77 10.60 -9.95 0.01
N LEU A 78 10.20 -8.72 0.32
CA LEU A 78 9.39 -8.44 1.51
C LEU A 78 7.90 -8.53 1.15
N VAL A 79 7.21 -9.49 1.76
CA VAL A 79 5.76 -9.72 1.63
C VAL A 79 5.17 -9.64 3.03
N HIS A 80 5.31 -8.47 3.65
CA HIS A 80 5.02 -8.20 5.06
C HIS A 80 3.94 -7.10 5.17
N CYS A 81 3.23 -6.99 6.30
CA CYS A 81 2.30 -5.88 6.53
C CYS A 81 3.02 -4.52 6.49
N CYS A 82 4.24 -4.44 7.03
CA CYS A 82 5.04 -3.22 6.99
C CYS A 82 5.66 -2.89 5.62
N HIS A 83 5.85 -3.88 4.74
CA HIS A 83 6.54 -3.73 3.46
C HIS A 83 6.01 -4.74 2.44
N GLY A 84 5.38 -4.25 1.37
CA GLY A 84 4.87 -5.07 0.27
C GLY A 84 3.36 -5.25 0.26
N ALA A 85 2.91 -6.27 -0.48
CA ALA A 85 1.51 -6.53 -0.80
C ALA A 85 0.57 -6.63 0.40
N PRO A 86 0.92 -7.29 1.54
CA PRO A 86 -0.06 -7.44 2.62
C PRO A 86 -0.56 -6.11 3.17
N GLY A 87 0.35 -5.18 3.47
CA GLY A 87 -0.01 -3.86 3.99
C GLY A 87 -0.81 -3.03 2.99
N LEU A 88 -0.46 -3.10 1.70
CA LEU A 88 -1.20 -2.42 0.65
C LEU A 88 -2.61 -2.97 0.48
N THR A 89 -2.78 -4.30 0.58
CA THR A 89 -4.09 -4.94 0.41
C THR A 89 -5.09 -4.43 1.45
N LEU A 90 -4.67 -4.33 2.72
CA LEU A 90 -5.54 -3.81 3.80
C LEU A 90 -5.98 -2.36 3.56
N THR A 91 -5.14 -1.55 2.91
CA THR A 91 -5.51 -0.19 2.50
C THR A 91 -6.43 -0.21 1.29
N LEU A 92 -6.14 -1.01 0.26
CA LEU A 92 -6.92 -1.06 -0.98
C LEU A 92 -8.34 -1.58 -0.76
N VAL A 93 -8.53 -2.60 0.09
CA VAL A 93 -9.86 -3.12 0.49
C VAL A 93 -10.74 -2.02 1.08
N LYS A 94 -10.13 -1.13 1.87
CA LYS A 94 -10.85 -0.05 2.55
C LYS A 94 -11.20 1.11 1.61
N VAL A 95 -10.55 1.18 0.46
CA VAL A 95 -10.75 2.25 -0.55
C VAL A 95 -12.01 1.94 -1.34
N PHE A 96 -12.56 2.98 -1.99
CA PHE A 96 -13.80 2.92 -2.75
C PHE A 96 -13.87 1.72 -3.71
N GLY A 97 -15.08 1.16 -3.88
CA GLY A 97 -15.39 -0.02 -4.71
C GLY A 97 -15.20 0.17 -6.22
N GLU A 98 -14.30 1.06 -6.62
CA GLU A 98 -13.86 1.19 -8.01
C GLU A 98 -13.13 -0.09 -8.42
N LYS A 99 -13.47 -0.59 -9.61
CA LYS A 99 -12.98 -1.86 -10.14
C LYS A 99 -11.46 -1.98 -10.13
N GLU A 100 -10.74 -0.87 -10.36
CA GLU A 100 -9.28 -0.82 -10.35
C GLU A 100 -8.69 -1.22 -8.99
N PHE A 101 -9.19 -0.63 -7.90
CA PHE A 101 -8.69 -0.91 -6.54
C PHE A 101 -9.10 -2.30 -6.06
N LEU A 102 -10.28 -2.76 -6.45
CA LEU A 102 -10.73 -4.14 -6.18
C LEU A 102 -9.86 -5.16 -6.92
N GLN A 103 -9.50 -4.92 -8.18
CA GLN A 103 -8.60 -5.81 -8.90
C GLN A 103 -7.20 -5.80 -8.27
N ALA A 104 -6.67 -4.63 -7.94
CA ALA A 104 -5.36 -4.53 -7.27
C ALA A 104 -5.35 -5.23 -5.90
N THR A 105 -6.47 -5.22 -5.19
CA THR A 105 -6.68 -5.96 -3.94
C THR A 105 -6.54 -7.47 -4.15
N VAL A 106 -7.22 -8.01 -5.16
CA VAL A 106 -7.13 -9.44 -5.53
C VAL A 106 -5.72 -9.80 -5.98
N ASP A 107 -5.10 -8.99 -6.86
CA ASP A 107 -3.73 -9.19 -7.35
C ASP A 107 -2.72 -9.25 -6.19
N ALA A 108 -2.87 -8.36 -5.19
CA ALA A 108 -2.02 -8.33 -4.02
C ALA A 108 -2.24 -9.54 -3.10
N GLY A 109 -3.47 -10.03 -2.97
CA GLY A 109 -3.79 -11.31 -2.31
C GLY A 109 -3.13 -12.51 -2.97
N GLU A 110 -3.15 -12.56 -4.30
CA GLU A 110 -2.47 -13.59 -5.09
C GLU A 110 -0.95 -13.61 -4.87
N VAL A 111 -0.32 -12.44 -4.68
CA VAL A 111 1.10 -12.35 -4.31
C VAL A 111 1.34 -13.05 -2.97
N VAL A 112 0.51 -12.79 -1.95
CA VAL A 112 0.65 -13.40 -0.63
C VAL A 112 0.47 -14.92 -0.71
N TRP A 113 -0.53 -15.37 -1.48
CA TRP A 113 -0.78 -16.79 -1.68
C TRP A 113 0.40 -17.50 -2.35
N LYS A 114 0.91 -16.96 -3.47
CA LYS A 114 2.00 -17.57 -4.25
C LYS A 114 3.34 -17.54 -3.53
N ARG A 115 3.61 -16.49 -2.73
CA ARG A 115 4.85 -16.35 -1.96
C ARG A 115 4.86 -17.18 -0.68
N GLY A 116 3.68 -17.59 -0.21
CA GLY A 116 3.50 -18.40 0.99
C GLY A 116 3.50 -17.59 2.28
N LEU A 117 3.17 -18.26 3.38
CA LEU A 117 3.02 -17.64 4.69
C LEU A 117 4.36 -17.46 5.41
N LEU A 118 4.49 -16.34 6.11
CA LEU A 118 5.57 -16.10 7.06
C LEU A 118 5.46 -17.03 8.28
N LYS A 119 6.60 -17.33 8.92
CA LYS A 119 6.70 -18.35 9.97
C LYS A 119 6.55 -17.83 11.40
N ARG A 120 6.84 -16.54 11.62
CA ARG A 120 6.76 -15.92 12.95
C ARG A 120 5.32 -15.54 13.27
N VAL A 121 5.04 -15.35 14.56
CA VAL A 121 3.72 -14.91 15.06
C VAL A 121 3.75 -13.40 15.31
N GLY A 122 2.75 -12.70 14.79
CA GLY A 122 2.65 -11.23 14.86
C GLY A 122 1.94 -10.65 13.64
N ILE A 123 1.83 -9.34 13.56
CA ILE A 123 1.18 -8.64 12.44
C ILE A 123 2.18 -8.02 11.46
N CYS A 124 3.28 -7.44 11.98
CA CYS A 124 4.11 -6.52 11.19
C CYS A 124 4.84 -7.21 10.03
N HIS A 125 5.54 -8.30 10.32
CA HIS A 125 6.39 -9.02 9.38
C HIS A 125 6.35 -10.53 9.64
N ASP A 126 5.13 -10.98 9.93
CA ASP A 126 4.81 -12.26 10.54
C ASP A 126 3.46 -12.76 10.02
N ILE A 127 3.09 -14.01 10.36
CA ILE A 127 1.96 -14.74 9.75
C ILE A 127 0.63 -13.99 9.81
N GLY A 128 0.35 -13.30 10.91
CA GLY A 128 -0.90 -12.55 11.09
C GLY A 128 -1.07 -11.47 10.03
N GLY A 129 0.02 -10.82 9.61
CA GLY A 129 -0.01 -9.84 8.53
C GLY A 129 -0.35 -10.45 7.17
N ASN A 130 0.04 -11.70 6.91
CA ASN A 130 -0.34 -12.39 5.69
C ASN A 130 -1.77 -12.92 5.76
N THR A 131 -2.18 -13.53 6.87
CA THR A 131 -3.50 -14.17 6.97
C THR A 131 -4.63 -13.14 7.01
N TYR A 132 -4.38 -11.95 7.57
CA TYR A 132 -5.38 -10.88 7.58
C TYR A 132 -5.78 -10.40 6.17
N VAL A 133 -4.90 -10.59 5.18
CA VAL A 133 -5.23 -10.33 3.77
C VAL A 133 -6.41 -11.19 3.34
N PHE A 134 -6.37 -12.50 3.59
CA PHE A 134 -7.42 -13.43 3.17
C PHE A 134 -8.73 -13.27 3.97
N LEU A 135 -8.69 -12.65 5.15
CA LEU A 135 -9.89 -12.28 5.89
C LEU A 135 -10.56 -11.01 5.33
N SER A 136 -9.82 -10.23 4.54
CA SER A 136 -10.28 -8.96 4.01
C SER A 136 -10.74 -9.05 2.54
N LEU A 137 -10.49 -10.19 1.87
CA LEU A 137 -10.93 -10.50 0.51
C LEU A 137 -12.32 -11.15 0.53
#